data_AF-A0A2T4IVJ5-F1
#
_entry.id   AF-A0A2T4IVJ5-F1
#
_cell.length_a   1.000
_cell.length_b   1.000
_cell.length_c   1.000
_cell.angle_alpha   90.00
_cell.angle_beta   90.00
_cell.angle_gamma   90.00
#
_symmetry.space_group_name_H-M   'P 1'
#
loop_
_entity.id
_entity.type
_entity.pdbx_description
1 polymer ?
#
loop_
_entity_poly.entity_id
_entity_poly.type
_entity_poly.pdbx_seq_one_letter_code
_entity_poly.pdbx_strand_id
1 'polypeptide(L)'
;MIDLHSHILPGLDDGSPSLAESLEMARLAVADGTTHMACTPHIMPGMYENGSANIIRAVRGLDQALRRAAIPLALYVGADIHVAPDLPEQLALGSVPTLNRSRYFLFEPPHHVLPPRLEDLVLRLINAGFIPILTHPERLTWIKANYDVVERLNAAGCLIQLTADSIVGAFGRTALYYSEKLIDEGRVDIIASDTHGATRRRPGLSQAVAAAAKRCGEDEARNMVLKRPGQILANRPLEPVGKAHAKKPSPGNVGRFAGLGRLFKGGTA
;
A
#
# COMPACT_ATOMS: atom_id res chain seq x y z
N MET A 1 9.89 6.26 13.19
CA MET A 1 9.34 6.04 11.85
C MET A 1 7.86 5.76 11.94
N ILE A 2 7.14 5.93 10.83
CA ILE A 2 5.71 5.68 10.71
C ILE A 2 5.54 4.50 9.75
N ASP A 3 4.99 3.40 10.24
CA ASP A 3 4.74 2.20 9.47
C ASP A 3 3.26 2.13 9.06
N LEU A 4 2.97 2.03 7.76
CA LEU A 4 1.60 2.07 7.26
C LEU A 4 1.05 0.72 6.81
N HIS A 5 1.82 -0.36 6.91
CA HIS A 5 1.39 -1.70 6.52
C HIS A 5 1.84 -2.70 7.59
N SER A 6 0.90 -3.22 8.38
CA SER A 6 1.17 -4.23 9.42
C SER A 6 -0.03 -5.13 9.73
N HIS A 7 0.25 -6.40 10.00
CA HIS A 7 -0.74 -7.41 10.41
C HIS A 7 -0.61 -7.71 11.90
N ILE A 8 -0.58 -6.64 12.69
CA ILE A 8 -0.35 -6.70 14.14
C ILE A 8 -1.61 -7.08 14.94
N LEU A 9 -2.81 -6.96 14.36
CA LEU A 9 -4.06 -7.21 15.07
C LEU A 9 -4.24 -8.72 15.33
N PRO A 10 -4.51 -9.13 16.58
CA PRO A 10 -4.51 -10.54 16.93
C PRO A 10 -5.75 -11.26 16.37
N GLY A 11 -5.52 -12.30 15.56
CA GLY A 11 -6.53 -13.25 15.10
C GLY A 11 -7.47 -12.73 14.00
N LEU A 12 -7.05 -11.73 13.22
CA LEU A 12 -7.86 -11.17 12.13
C LEU A 12 -7.48 -11.74 10.75
N ASP A 13 -6.24 -12.15 10.56
CA ASP A 13 -5.69 -12.70 9.33
C ASP A 13 -4.47 -13.60 9.61
N ASP A 14 -3.57 -13.77 8.64
CA ASP A 14 -2.34 -14.54 8.73
C ASP A 14 -1.18 -13.83 9.46
N GLY A 15 -1.43 -12.66 10.04
CA GLY A 15 -0.50 -11.98 10.92
C GLY A 15 -0.48 -12.55 12.34
N SER A 16 -0.61 -11.65 13.31
CA SER A 16 -0.51 -12.01 14.72
C SER A 16 -1.62 -13.00 15.15
N PRO A 17 -1.30 -14.18 15.71
CA PRO A 17 -2.31 -15.14 16.14
C PRO A 17 -2.84 -14.87 17.55
N SER A 18 -2.21 -13.98 18.32
CA SER A 18 -2.57 -13.76 19.72
C SER A 18 -2.14 -12.38 20.23
N LEU A 19 -2.78 -11.91 21.30
CA LEU A 19 -2.40 -10.65 21.95
C LEU A 19 -0.93 -10.66 22.41
N ALA A 20 -0.42 -11.79 22.89
CA ALA A 20 0.97 -11.90 23.32
C ALA A 20 1.94 -11.64 22.15
N GLU A 21 1.65 -12.21 20.98
CA GLU A 21 2.43 -11.96 19.76
C GLU A 21 2.31 -10.49 19.33
N SER A 22 1.11 -9.90 19.33
CA SER A 22 0.93 -8.48 18.97
C SER A 22 1.74 -7.54 19.87
N LEU A 23 1.79 -7.82 21.17
CA LEU A 23 2.59 -7.03 22.11
C LEU A 23 4.09 -7.17 21.84
N GLU A 24 4.55 -8.37 21.47
CA GLU A 24 5.95 -8.58 21.12
C GLU A 24 6.32 -7.88 19.80
N MET A 25 5.46 -8.00 18.78
CA MET A 25 5.62 -7.24 17.54
C MET A 25 5.69 -5.73 17.82
N ALA A 26 4.83 -5.20 18.68
CA ALA A 26 4.86 -3.78 19.03
C ALA A 26 6.17 -3.37 19.73
N ARG A 27 6.71 -4.21 20.62
CA ARG A 27 8.02 -3.95 21.26
C ARG A 27 9.15 -3.92 20.23
N LEU A 28 9.17 -4.88 19.31
CA LEU A 28 10.16 -4.93 18.23
C LEU A 28 10.07 -3.69 17.33
N ALA A 29 8.86 -3.29 16.95
CA ALA A 29 8.65 -2.09 16.14
C ALA A 29 9.17 -0.83 16.85
N VAL A 30 8.87 -0.67 18.14
CA VAL A 30 9.35 0.45 18.96
C VAL A 30 10.87 0.42 19.11
N ALA A 31 11.45 -0.76 19.34
CA ALA A 31 12.90 -0.93 19.44
C ALA A 31 13.63 -0.58 18.14
N ASP A 32 13.01 -0.81 16.98
CA ASP A 32 13.52 -0.37 15.67
C ASP A 32 13.26 1.13 15.40
N GLY A 33 12.56 1.83 16.30
CA GLY A 33 12.28 3.25 16.23
C GLY A 33 10.96 3.61 15.57
N THR A 34 10.05 2.66 15.37
CA THR A 34 8.67 2.93 14.94
C THR A 34 7.86 3.53 16.09
N THR A 35 7.21 4.66 15.83
CA THR A 35 6.39 5.38 16.83
C THR A 35 4.91 5.39 16.49
N HIS A 36 4.58 5.17 15.21
CA HIS A 36 3.22 5.16 14.68
C HIS A 36 3.07 3.96 13.75
N MET A 37 1.97 3.23 13.86
CA MET A 37 1.71 2.03 13.07
C MET A 37 0.25 1.98 12.63
N ALA A 38 -0.01 1.83 11.33
CA ALA A 38 -1.34 1.48 10.84
C ALA A 38 -1.53 -0.03 10.90
N CYS A 39 -2.65 -0.44 11.52
CA CYS A 39 -3.11 -1.81 11.55
C CYS A 39 -3.92 -2.07 10.28
N THR A 40 -3.39 -2.89 9.38
CA THR A 40 -3.92 -3.09 8.03
C THR A 40 -4.15 -4.58 7.77
N PRO A 41 -5.02 -5.25 8.56
CA PRO A 41 -5.29 -6.66 8.30
C PRO A 41 -5.91 -6.82 6.91
N HIS A 42 -5.80 -8.03 6.35
CA HIS A 42 -6.37 -8.33 5.05
C HIS A 42 -7.90 -8.19 5.04
N ILE A 43 -8.44 -7.61 3.97
CA ILE A 43 -9.83 -7.76 3.57
C ILE A 43 -9.86 -8.55 2.28
N MET A 44 -10.29 -9.81 2.36
CA MET A 44 -10.31 -10.73 1.23
C MET A 44 -11.58 -11.60 1.31
N PRO A 45 -12.64 -11.26 0.56
CA PRO A 45 -13.90 -12.01 0.58
C PRO A 45 -13.69 -13.50 0.35
N GLY A 46 -14.29 -14.33 1.20
CA GLY A 46 -14.15 -15.79 1.22
C GLY A 46 -12.94 -16.33 2.01
N MET A 47 -12.01 -15.47 2.44
CA MET A 47 -10.83 -15.87 3.24
C MET A 47 -10.72 -15.07 4.55
N TYR A 48 -10.77 -13.74 4.45
CA TYR A 48 -10.70 -12.80 5.58
C TYR A 48 -11.83 -11.79 5.49
N GLU A 49 -12.95 -12.10 6.16
CA GLU A 49 -14.18 -11.30 6.19
C GLU A 49 -14.07 -10.11 7.17
N ASN A 50 -13.01 -9.34 7.03
CA ASN A 50 -12.77 -8.13 7.82
C ASN A 50 -13.47 -6.91 7.19
N GLY A 51 -13.75 -5.91 8.01
CA GLY A 51 -14.33 -4.63 7.59
C GLY A 51 -14.13 -3.53 8.63
N SER A 52 -14.63 -2.33 8.36
CA SER A 52 -14.39 -1.17 9.24
C SER A 52 -14.76 -1.45 10.70
N ALA A 53 -15.92 -2.08 10.94
CA ALA A 53 -16.44 -2.26 12.30
C ALA A 53 -15.61 -3.20 13.18
N ASN A 54 -15.15 -4.34 12.66
CA ASN A 54 -14.35 -5.29 13.45
C ASN A 54 -12.90 -4.80 13.59
N ILE A 55 -12.32 -4.20 12.55
CA ILE A 55 -10.96 -3.62 12.59
C ILE A 55 -10.90 -2.49 13.63
N ILE A 56 -11.84 -1.53 13.61
CA ILE A 56 -11.87 -0.42 14.60
C ILE A 56 -11.94 -0.97 16.03
N ARG A 57 -12.72 -2.02 16.26
CA ARG A 57 -12.84 -2.67 17.57
C ARG A 57 -11.52 -3.33 17.98
N ALA A 58 -10.89 -4.07 17.08
CA ALA A 58 -9.61 -4.73 17.33
C ALA A 58 -8.48 -3.73 17.62
N VAL A 59 -8.41 -2.63 16.85
CA VAL A 59 -7.43 -1.54 17.08
C VAL A 59 -7.61 -0.93 18.47
N ARG A 60 -8.86 -0.66 18.89
CA ARG A 60 -9.13 -0.15 20.25
C ARG A 60 -8.72 -1.14 21.34
N GLY A 61 -8.97 -2.43 21.12
CA GLY A 61 -8.56 -3.50 22.04
C GLY A 61 -7.04 -3.58 22.19
N LEU A 62 -6.32 -3.54 21.07
CA LEU A 62 -4.86 -3.56 21.07
C LEU A 62 -4.27 -2.29 21.68
N ASP A 63 -4.80 -1.10 21.38
CA ASP A 63 -4.36 0.18 21.98
C ASP A 63 -4.45 0.14 23.52
N GLN A 64 -5.56 -0.37 24.07
CA GLN A 64 -5.70 -0.54 25.52
C GLN A 64 -4.65 -1.50 26.09
N ALA A 65 -4.35 -2.60 25.39
CA ALA A 65 -3.34 -3.54 25.81
C ALA A 65 -1.92 -2.94 25.77
N LEU A 66 -1.58 -2.17 24.72
CA LEU A 66 -0.31 -1.46 24.62
C LEU A 66 -0.12 -0.46 25.76
N ARG A 67 -1.18 0.30 26.10
CA ARG A 67 -1.14 1.23 27.24
C ARG A 67 -0.89 0.51 28.57
N ARG A 68 -1.58 -0.60 28.82
CA ARG A 68 -1.38 -1.42 30.02
C ARG A 68 0.04 -1.99 30.11
N ALA A 69 0.62 -2.34 28.97
CA ALA A 69 1.98 -2.85 28.86
C ALA A 69 3.05 -1.75 28.78
N ALA A 70 2.66 -0.47 28.85
CA ALA A 70 3.53 0.69 28.69
C ALA A 70 4.38 0.68 27.40
N ILE A 71 3.80 0.19 26.29
CA ILE A 71 4.46 0.18 24.97
C ILE A 71 4.09 1.47 24.22
N PRO A 72 5.05 2.36 23.92
CA PRO A 72 4.77 3.69 23.35
C PRO A 72 4.61 3.63 21.83
N LEU A 73 3.57 2.92 21.35
CA LEU A 73 3.24 2.80 19.93
C LEU A 73 1.83 3.34 19.65
N ALA A 74 1.72 4.36 18.80
CA ALA A 74 0.44 4.90 18.38
C ALA A 74 -0.15 4.05 17.25
N LEU A 75 -1.39 3.59 17.40
CA LEU A 75 -2.08 2.77 16.40
C LEU A 75 -3.09 3.55 15.57
N TYR A 76 -3.16 3.19 14.29
CA TYR A 76 -4.10 3.76 13.33
C TYR A 76 -4.91 2.66 12.64
N VAL A 77 -6.14 2.97 12.29
CA VAL A 77 -7.02 2.07 11.54
C VAL A 77 -6.63 2.10 10.06
N GLY A 78 -6.59 0.93 9.42
CA GLY A 78 -6.51 0.75 7.98
C GLY A 78 -6.90 -0.68 7.61
N ALA A 79 -6.63 -1.08 6.37
CA ALA A 79 -6.77 -2.44 5.87
C ALA A 79 -5.85 -2.61 4.68
N ASP A 80 -5.36 -3.85 4.45
CA ASP A 80 -4.78 -4.23 3.16
C ASP A 80 -5.88 -4.89 2.33
N ILE A 81 -6.41 -4.13 1.36
CA ILE A 81 -7.67 -4.49 0.71
C ILE A 81 -7.38 -5.23 -0.58
N HIS A 82 -7.82 -6.48 -0.66
CA HIS A 82 -7.72 -7.24 -1.90
C HIS A 82 -8.55 -6.60 -3.00
N VAL A 83 -8.01 -6.57 -4.22
CA VAL A 83 -8.71 -6.00 -5.38
C VAL A 83 -10.08 -6.65 -5.60
N ALA A 84 -11.12 -5.81 -5.57
CA ALA A 84 -12.47 -6.20 -5.92
C ALA A 84 -13.12 -5.14 -6.86
N PRO A 85 -13.98 -5.54 -7.82
CA PRO A 85 -14.61 -4.61 -8.75
C PRO A 85 -15.50 -3.53 -8.09
N ASP A 86 -16.10 -3.88 -6.96
CA ASP A 86 -17.04 -3.09 -6.14
C ASP A 86 -16.35 -2.31 -5.01
N LEU A 87 -15.01 -2.27 -5.00
CA LEU A 87 -14.22 -1.53 -4.02
C LEU A 87 -14.58 -0.04 -3.94
N PRO A 88 -14.83 0.70 -5.05
CA PRO A 88 -15.27 2.10 -4.96
C PRO A 88 -16.56 2.27 -4.14
N GLU A 89 -17.53 1.37 -4.32
CA GLU A 89 -18.80 1.36 -3.60
C GLU A 89 -18.59 1.04 -2.12
N GLN A 90 -17.75 0.04 -1.80
CA GLN A 90 -17.41 -0.32 -0.43
C GLN A 90 -16.72 0.82 0.32
N LEU A 91 -15.79 1.52 -0.34
CA LEU A 91 -15.12 2.70 0.22
C LEU A 91 -16.10 3.85 0.46
N ALA A 92 -16.98 4.13 -0.49
CA ALA A 92 -17.99 5.17 -0.37
C ALA A 92 -19.00 4.90 0.76
N LEU A 93 -19.38 3.64 0.97
CA LEU A 93 -20.22 3.19 2.08
C LEU A 93 -19.48 3.15 3.42
N GLY A 94 -18.14 3.19 3.41
CA GLY A 94 -17.30 3.04 4.60
C GLY A 94 -17.29 1.63 5.18
N SER A 95 -17.70 0.61 4.40
CA SER A 95 -17.67 -0.79 4.84
C SER A 95 -16.23 -1.32 4.96
N VAL A 96 -15.32 -0.77 4.17
CA VAL A 96 -13.86 -0.97 4.28
C VAL A 96 -13.18 0.32 4.73
N PRO A 97 -12.18 0.25 5.62
CA PRO A 97 -11.54 1.46 6.14
C PRO A 97 -10.43 1.94 5.21
N THR A 98 -10.27 3.26 5.14
CA THR A 98 -9.05 3.90 4.63
C THR A 98 -8.04 4.11 5.76
N LEU A 99 -6.79 4.42 5.41
CA LEU A 99 -5.73 4.72 6.37
C LEU A 99 -6.09 5.97 7.18
N ASN A 100 -6.37 5.77 8.46
CA ASN A 100 -6.75 6.81 9.42
C ASN A 100 -7.86 7.74 8.92
N ARG A 101 -8.89 7.19 8.25
CA ARG A 101 -10.00 7.98 7.67
C ARG A 101 -9.54 9.06 6.68
N SER A 102 -8.35 8.92 6.11
CA SER A 102 -7.87 9.75 5.01
C SER A 102 -8.48 9.27 3.69
N ARG A 103 -8.11 9.92 2.57
CA ARG A 103 -8.44 9.40 1.24
C ARG A 103 -7.54 8.24 0.80
N TYR A 104 -6.46 7.96 1.53
CA TYR A 104 -5.46 6.97 1.15
C TYR A 104 -5.83 5.59 1.70
N PHE A 105 -5.63 4.54 0.91
CA PHE A 105 -5.86 3.16 1.34
C PHE A 105 -4.87 2.21 0.67
N LEU A 106 -4.53 1.12 1.36
CA LEU A 106 -3.71 0.06 0.78
C LEU A 106 -4.60 -0.82 -0.09
N PHE A 107 -4.08 -1.17 -1.26
CA PHE A 107 -4.78 -2.05 -2.19
C PHE A 107 -3.81 -3.08 -2.75
N GLU A 108 -4.21 -4.35 -2.66
CA GLU A 108 -3.41 -5.52 -2.98
C GLU A 108 -4.01 -6.28 -4.17
N PRO A 109 -3.36 -6.27 -5.34
CA PRO A 109 -3.72 -7.16 -6.44
C PRO A 109 -3.35 -8.63 -6.15
N PRO A 110 -4.03 -9.61 -6.77
CA PRO A 110 -3.61 -10.99 -6.76
C PRO A 110 -2.13 -11.16 -7.13
N HIS A 111 -1.42 -11.93 -6.31
CA HIS A 111 0.02 -12.15 -6.46
C HIS A 111 0.43 -12.72 -7.81
N HIS A 112 -0.40 -13.58 -8.41
CA HIS A 112 -0.02 -14.39 -9.57
C HIS A 112 -0.61 -13.95 -10.89
N VAL A 113 -1.69 -13.19 -10.87
CA VAL A 113 -2.42 -12.78 -12.06
C VAL A 113 -2.66 -11.28 -12.00
N LEU A 114 -2.27 -10.58 -13.06
CA LEU A 114 -2.64 -9.18 -13.24
C LEU A 114 -4.16 -9.09 -13.45
N PRO A 115 -4.92 -8.39 -12.57
CA PRO A 115 -6.35 -8.23 -12.77
C PRO A 115 -6.67 -7.55 -14.09
N PRO A 116 -7.64 -8.06 -14.86
CA PRO A 116 -8.18 -7.34 -16.00
C PRO A 116 -8.71 -5.98 -15.56
N ARG A 117 -8.41 -4.93 -16.33
CA ARG A 117 -8.89 -3.55 -16.08
C ARG A 117 -8.43 -2.95 -14.74
N LEU A 118 -7.28 -3.39 -14.21
CA LEU A 118 -6.67 -2.82 -13.00
C LEU A 118 -6.49 -1.29 -13.12
N GLU A 119 -6.00 -0.84 -14.29
CA GLU A 119 -5.80 0.59 -14.57
C GLU A 119 -7.12 1.37 -14.56
N ASP A 120 -8.19 0.84 -15.17
CA ASP A 120 -9.52 1.46 -15.15
C ASP A 120 -10.09 1.54 -13.74
N LEU A 121 -9.91 0.49 -12.92
CA LEU A 121 -10.34 0.48 -11.53
C LEU A 121 -9.63 1.58 -10.73
N VAL A 122 -8.31 1.71 -10.88
CA VAL A 122 -7.53 2.75 -10.20
C VAL A 122 -7.99 4.15 -10.62
N LEU A 123 -8.25 4.39 -11.91
CA LEU A 123 -8.79 5.66 -12.38
C LEU A 123 -10.18 5.97 -11.79
N ARG A 124 -11.06 4.97 -11.69
CA ARG A 124 -12.38 5.14 -11.02
C ARG A 124 -12.22 5.52 -9.55
N LEU A 125 -11.30 4.87 -8.82
CA LEU A 125 -11.02 5.16 -7.41
C LEU A 125 -10.52 6.59 -7.21
N ILE A 126 -9.58 7.03 -8.05
CA ILE A 126 -9.03 8.39 -8.04
C ILE A 126 -10.11 9.42 -8.36
N ASN A 127 -10.94 9.17 -9.37
CA ASN A 127 -12.05 10.05 -9.72
C ASN A 127 -13.14 10.12 -8.62
N ALA A 128 -13.29 9.06 -7.82
CA ALA A 128 -14.14 9.04 -6.63
C ALA A 128 -13.50 9.74 -5.42
N GLY A 129 -12.28 10.28 -5.54
CA GLY A 129 -11.58 11.02 -4.50
C GLY A 129 -10.73 10.16 -3.56
N PHE A 130 -10.59 8.86 -3.81
CA PHE A 130 -9.73 7.96 -3.07
C PHE A 130 -8.37 7.78 -3.76
N ILE A 131 -7.30 7.70 -2.98
CA ILE A 131 -5.94 7.54 -3.50
C ILE A 131 -5.43 6.14 -3.15
N PRO A 132 -5.38 5.21 -4.11
CA PRO A 132 -4.84 3.88 -3.86
C PRO A 132 -3.33 3.94 -3.61
N ILE A 133 -2.87 3.05 -2.74
CA ILE A 133 -1.47 2.73 -2.53
C ILE A 133 -1.29 1.26 -2.92
N LEU A 134 -0.60 1.02 -4.04
CA LEU A 134 -0.27 -0.33 -4.51
C LEU A 134 0.72 -0.97 -3.54
N THR A 135 0.29 -2.03 -2.85
CA THR A 135 1.13 -2.75 -1.91
C THR A 135 2.10 -3.69 -2.62
N HIS A 136 3.35 -3.62 -2.16
CA HIS A 136 4.47 -4.48 -2.52
C HIS A 136 4.49 -5.00 -3.98
N PRO A 137 4.47 -4.11 -5.00
CA PRO A 137 4.45 -4.54 -6.39
C PRO A 137 5.68 -5.38 -6.75
N GLU A 138 6.80 -5.19 -6.07
CA GLU A 138 8.02 -5.99 -6.24
C GLU A 138 7.82 -7.49 -5.95
N ARG A 139 6.78 -7.85 -5.20
CA ARG A 139 6.43 -9.23 -4.84
C ARG A 139 5.39 -9.86 -5.79
N LEU A 140 4.82 -9.09 -6.72
CA LEU A 140 3.82 -9.59 -7.68
C LEU A 140 4.54 -10.40 -8.77
N THR A 141 4.22 -11.68 -8.95
CA THR A 141 5.00 -12.54 -9.85
C THR A 141 4.86 -12.13 -11.32
N TRP A 142 3.81 -11.38 -11.64
CA TRP A 142 3.58 -10.81 -12.96
C TRP A 142 4.33 -9.50 -13.23
N ILE A 143 5.02 -8.90 -12.25
CA ILE A 143 5.74 -7.62 -12.43
C ILE A 143 6.77 -7.69 -13.55
N LYS A 144 7.41 -8.85 -13.76
CA LYS A 144 8.43 -9.01 -14.80
C LYS A 144 7.90 -8.78 -16.21
N ALA A 145 6.70 -9.26 -16.49
CA ALA A 145 6.07 -9.12 -17.79
C ALA A 145 5.25 -7.83 -17.91
N ASN A 146 4.91 -7.18 -16.79
CA ASN A 146 3.95 -6.09 -16.74
C ASN A 146 4.42 -4.90 -15.88
N TYR A 147 5.74 -4.64 -15.85
CA TYR A 147 6.31 -3.52 -15.09
C TYR A 147 5.73 -2.17 -15.57
N ASP A 148 5.45 -2.07 -16.87
CA ASP A 148 4.81 -0.93 -17.52
C ASP A 148 3.43 -0.60 -16.93
N VAL A 149 2.70 -1.59 -16.41
CA VAL A 149 1.44 -1.37 -15.70
C VAL A 149 1.70 -0.62 -14.39
N VAL A 150 2.71 -1.03 -13.61
CA VAL A 150 3.09 -0.35 -12.35
C VAL A 150 3.49 1.10 -12.64
N GLU A 151 4.25 1.33 -13.72
CA GLU A 151 4.61 2.69 -14.16
C GLU A 151 3.39 3.55 -14.49
N ARG A 152 2.42 2.99 -15.23
CA ARG A 152 1.19 3.70 -15.61
C ARG A 152 0.29 3.97 -14.42
N LEU A 153 0.13 3.02 -13.51
CA LEU A 153 -0.63 3.22 -12.27
C LEU A 153 -0.04 4.38 -11.45
N ASN A 154 1.27 4.41 -11.31
CA ASN A 154 1.94 5.47 -10.55
C ASN A 154 1.82 6.83 -11.24
N ALA A 155 1.98 6.89 -12.57
CA ALA A 155 1.75 8.11 -13.36
C ALA A 155 0.30 8.61 -13.28
N ALA A 156 -0.67 7.70 -13.12
CA ALA A 156 -2.09 8.04 -13.01
C ALA A 156 -2.51 8.60 -11.64
N GLY A 157 -1.67 8.49 -10.60
CA GLY A 157 -2.00 8.97 -9.25
C GLY A 157 -1.96 7.90 -8.15
N CYS A 158 -1.68 6.64 -8.48
CA CYS A 158 -1.52 5.57 -7.49
C CYS A 158 -0.16 5.67 -6.79
N LEU A 159 -0.13 5.58 -5.46
CA LEU A 159 1.14 5.56 -4.73
C LEU A 159 1.74 4.15 -4.74
N ILE A 160 3.06 4.04 -4.62
CA ILE A 160 3.77 2.75 -4.53
C ILE A 160 4.33 2.54 -3.12
N GLN A 161 4.01 1.40 -2.52
CA GLN A 161 4.60 0.94 -1.26
C GLN A 161 5.54 -0.25 -1.51
N LEU A 162 6.80 -0.15 -1.07
CA LEU A 162 7.72 -1.30 -1.03
C LEU A 162 7.75 -1.94 0.35
N THR A 163 7.87 -3.27 0.41
CA THR A 163 8.06 -3.98 1.68
C THR A 163 9.53 -3.89 2.12
N ALA A 164 9.77 -3.53 3.38
CA ALA A 164 11.10 -3.34 3.95
C ALA A 164 12.01 -4.56 3.75
N ASP A 165 11.48 -5.75 4.02
CA ASP A 165 12.17 -7.03 3.84
C ASP A 165 12.53 -7.32 2.37
N SER A 166 11.80 -6.78 1.38
CA SER A 166 12.14 -6.91 -0.04
C SER A 166 13.41 -6.12 -0.38
N ILE A 167 13.55 -4.91 0.20
CA ILE A 167 14.68 -3.99 -0.05
C ILE A 167 16.00 -4.58 0.49
N VAL A 168 15.94 -5.39 1.55
CA VAL A 168 17.11 -6.08 2.12
C VAL A 168 17.28 -7.51 1.60
N GLY A 169 16.42 -7.95 0.67
CA GLY A 169 16.57 -9.22 -0.05
C GLY A 169 15.96 -10.45 0.62
N ALA A 170 15.18 -10.29 1.69
CA ALA A 170 14.56 -11.41 2.41
C ALA A 170 13.45 -12.12 1.59
N PHE A 171 12.85 -11.44 0.62
CA PHE A 171 11.89 -12.02 -0.34
C PHE A 171 12.54 -12.55 -1.64
N GLY A 172 13.86 -12.72 -1.64
CA GLY A 172 14.60 -13.28 -2.77
C GLY A 172 14.96 -12.26 -3.85
N ARG A 173 15.71 -12.75 -4.86
CA ARG A 173 16.41 -11.91 -5.84
C ARG A 173 15.47 -11.07 -6.72
N THR A 174 14.29 -11.59 -7.05
CA THR A 174 13.33 -10.88 -7.89
C THR A 174 12.74 -9.68 -7.15
N ALA A 175 12.27 -9.87 -5.91
CA ALA A 175 11.74 -8.78 -5.10
C ALA A 175 12.81 -7.71 -4.80
N LEU A 176 14.05 -8.14 -4.52
CA LEU A 176 15.18 -7.23 -4.37
C LEU A 176 15.41 -6.40 -5.63
N TYR A 177 15.51 -7.04 -6.80
CA TYR A 177 15.75 -6.36 -8.07
C TYR A 177 14.68 -5.31 -8.37
N TYR A 178 13.39 -5.64 -8.20
CA TYR A 178 12.31 -4.68 -8.46
C TYR A 178 12.21 -3.60 -7.39
N SER A 179 12.58 -3.89 -6.14
CA SER A 179 12.73 -2.86 -5.10
C SER A 179 13.79 -1.84 -5.51
N GLU A 180 14.99 -2.31 -5.87
CA GLU A 180 16.10 -1.45 -6.30
C GLU A 180 15.73 -0.64 -7.55
N LYS A 181 15.12 -1.29 -8.55
CA LYS A 181 14.68 -0.62 -9.78
C LYS A 181 13.65 0.47 -9.52
N LEU A 182 12.64 0.21 -8.68
CA LEU A 182 11.62 1.20 -8.34
C LEU A 182 12.21 2.39 -7.56
N ILE A 183 13.17 2.14 -6.67
CA ILE A 183 13.89 3.19 -5.92
C ILE A 183 14.75 4.04 -6.88
N ASP A 184 15.56 3.40 -7.73
CA ASP A 184 16.45 4.09 -8.68
C ASP A 184 15.69 4.96 -9.69
N GLU A 185 14.47 4.53 -10.06
CA GLU A 185 13.58 5.28 -10.95
C GLU A 185 12.75 6.36 -10.25
N GLY A 186 12.88 6.53 -8.93
CA GLY A 186 12.14 7.54 -8.18
C GLY A 186 10.63 7.28 -8.15
N ARG A 187 10.21 6.01 -8.06
CA ARG A 187 8.78 5.62 -8.12
C ARG A 187 8.17 5.24 -6.77
N VAL A 188 8.99 5.12 -5.73
CA VAL A 188 8.55 4.66 -4.41
C VAL A 188 8.05 5.82 -3.58
N ASP A 189 6.79 5.73 -3.13
CA ASP A 189 6.19 6.75 -2.28
C ASP A 189 6.43 6.43 -0.80
N ILE A 190 6.24 5.18 -0.39
CA ILE A 190 6.44 4.75 1.00
C ILE A 190 7.17 3.40 1.11
N ILE A 191 7.82 3.20 2.25
CA ILE A 191 8.34 1.89 2.68
C ILE A 191 7.56 1.50 3.94
N ALA A 192 7.08 0.27 4.00
CA ALA A 192 6.35 -0.27 5.14
C ALA A 192 6.85 -1.68 5.47
N SER A 193 6.63 -2.14 6.71
CA SER A 193 7.20 -3.41 7.16
C SER A 193 6.46 -4.61 6.58
N ASP A 194 5.13 -4.49 6.41
CA ASP A 194 4.28 -5.60 6.01
C ASP A 194 4.52 -6.82 6.95
N THR A 195 4.62 -6.49 8.25
CA THR A 195 4.98 -7.42 9.31
C THR A 195 3.83 -8.36 9.66
N HIS A 196 4.15 -9.62 9.93
CA HIS A 196 3.17 -10.66 10.28
C HIS A 196 3.47 -11.38 11.60
N GLY A 197 4.67 -11.24 12.17
CA GLY A 197 5.01 -11.90 13.42
C GLY A 197 6.33 -11.43 14.02
N ALA A 198 6.59 -11.78 15.28
CA ALA A 198 7.78 -11.40 16.01
C ALA A 198 9.04 -12.18 15.58
N THR A 199 8.87 -13.32 14.90
CA THR A 199 9.96 -14.20 14.46
C THR A 199 10.18 -14.19 12.95
N ARG A 200 9.10 -14.26 12.15
CA ARG A 200 9.10 -14.21 10.69
C ARG A 200 8.36 -12.96 10.21
N ARG A 201 8.88 -12.31 9.15
CA ARG A 201 8.37 -11.01 8.67
C ARG A 201 8.27 -10.03 9.84
N ARG A 202 9.42 -9.82 10.50
CA ARG A 202 9.52 -9.10 11.78
C ARG A 202 9.24 -7.62 11.56
N PRO A 203 8.71 -6.90 12.56
CA PRO A 203 8.57 -5.47 12.47
C PRO A 203 9.94 -4.80 12.35
N GLY A 204 10.06 -3.84 11.44
CA GLY A 204 11.28 -3.05 11.27
C GLY A 204 11.32 -2.32 9.92
N LEU A 205 11.87 -1.12 9.95
CA LEU A 205 12.08 -0.24 8.79
C LEU A 205 13.54 0.23 8.68
N SER A 206 14.29 0.26 9.79
CA SER A 206 15.59 0.93 9.87
C SER A 206 16.60 0.41 8.85
N GLN A 207 16.68 -0.91 8.66
CA GLN A 207 17.59 -1.54 7.70
C GLN A 207 17.21 -1.23 6.26
N ALA A 208 15.91 -1.26 5.94
CA ALA A 208 15.40 -0.93 4.62
C ALA A 208 15.63 0.56 4.30
N VAL A 209 15.46 1.45 5.26
CA VAL A 209 15.78 2.88 5.11
C VAL A 209 17.27 3.09 4.84
N ALA A 210 18.15 2.42 5.59
CA ALA A 210 19.59 2.50 5.36
C ALA A 210 20.00 1.94 3.99
N ALA A 211 19.35 0.88 3.51
CA ALA A 211 19.57 0.33 2.18
C ALA A 211 19.05 1.27 1.07
N ALA A 212 17.85 1.82 1.23
CA ALA A 212 17.26 2.78 0.29
C ALA A 212 18.10 4.08 0.21
N ALA A 213 18.62 4.57 1.34
CA ALA A 213 19.43 5.78 1.41
C ALA A 213 20.71 5.69 0.56
N LYS A 214 21.30 4.51 0.43
CA LYS A 214 22.46 4.27 -0.45
C LYS A 214 22.15 4.45 -1.93
N ARG A 215 20.88 4.43 -2.32
CA ARG A 215 20.41 4.51 -3.71
C ARG A 215 19.80 5.88 -4.04
N CYS A 216 18.94 6.38 -3.17
CA CYS A 216 18.18 7.61 -3.40
C CYS A 216 18.58 8.80 -2.49
N GLY A 217 19.53 8.60 -1.58
CA GLY A 217 19.94 9.61 -0.59
C GLY A 217 19.12 9.55 0.70
N GLU A 218 19.69 10.09 1.79
CA GLU A 218 19.10 10.01 3.13
C GLU A 218 17.75 10.70 3.24
N ASP A 219 17.63 11.91 2.68
CA ASP A 219 16.40 12.70 2.77
C ASP A 219 15.22 11.99 2.12
N GLU A 220 15.44 11.39 0.95
CA GLU A 220 14.39 10.72 0.21
C GLU A 220 13.99 9.40 0.87
N ALA A 221 14.94 8.60 1.34
CA ALA A 221 14.65 7.42 2.14
C ALA A 221 13.86 7.75 3.42
N ARG A 222 14.20 8.86 4.10
CA ARG A 222 13.45 9.36 5.27
C ARG A 222 12.05 9.86 4.89
N ASN A 223 11.88 10.48 3.73
CA ASN A 223 10.56 10.92 3.26
C ASN A 223 9.59 9.74 3.13
N MET A 224 10.06 8.58 2.69
CA MET A 224 9.28 7.35 2.51
C MET A 224 8.76 6.73 3.83
N VAL A 225 9.37 7.03 4.97
CA VAL A 225 9.02 6.44 6.29
C VAL A 225 8.64 7.45 7.37
N LEU A 226 8.66 8.76 7.06
CA LEU A 226 8.31 9.83 7.99
C LEU A 226 7.37 10.85 7.34
N LYS A 227 7.86 11.58 6.34
CA LYS A 227 7.15 12.74 5.79
C LYS A 227 5.87 12.34 5.07
N ARG A 228 5.96 11.45 4.06
CA ARG A 228 4.80 11.02 3.27
C ARG A 228 3.83 10.18 4.11
N PRO A 229 4.27 9.21 4.93
CA PRO A 229 3.37 8.53 5.86
C PRO A 229 2.61 9.47 6.81
N GLY A 230 3.28 10.49 7.36
CA GLY A 230 2.63 11.50 8.21
C GLY A 230 1.61 12.34 7.44
N GLN A 231 1.89 12.68 6.18
CA GLN A 231 0.94 13.37 5.31
C GLN A 231 -0.28 12.49 4.97
N ILE A 232 -0.07 11.20 4.72
CA ILE A 232 -1.13 10.21 4.49
C ILE A 232 -2.06 10.16 5.71
N LEU A 233 -1.52 9.94 6.91
CA LEU A 233 -2.31 9.88 8.15
C LEU A 233 -3.06 11.19 8.44
N ALA A 234 -2.50 12.33 8.03
CA ALA A 234 -3.12 13.65 8.17
C ALA A 234 -4.01 14.05 6.97
N ASN A 235 -4.26 13.15 6.02
CA ASN A 235 -5.03 13.38 4.80
C ASN A 235 -4.56 14.57 3.94
N ARG A 236 -3.27 14.93 4.02
CA ARG A 236 -2.69 16.05 3.27
C ARG A 236 -2.39 15.66 1.82
N PRO A 237 -2.61 16.56 0.84
CA PRO A 237 -2.31 16.29 -0.57
C PRO A 237 -0.90 15.76 -0.79
N LEU A 238 -0.80 14.71 -1.60
CA LEU A 238 0.42 14.08 -2.06
C LEU A 238 0.26 13.79 -3.54
N GLU A 239 1.25 14.19 -4.32
CA GLU A 239 1.42 13.71 -5.70
C GLU A 239 2.38 12.52 -5.66
N PRO A 240 2.13 11.45 -6.43
CA PRO A 240 3.06 10.33 -6.52
C PRO A 240 4.42 10.79 -7.06
N VAL A 241 5.51 10.27 -6.50
CA VAL A 241 6.86 10.69 -6.90
C VAL A 241 7.12 10.39 -8.39
N GLY A 242 6.70 9.22 -8.87
CA GLY A 242 6.94 8.84 -10.27
C GLY A 242 6.06 9.55 -11.30
N LYS A 243 5.08 10.37 -10.89
CA LYS A 243 4.38 11.29 -11.81
C LYS A 243 5.34 12.32 -12.41
N ALA A 244 6.39 12.70 -11.67
CA ALA A 244 7.47 13.56 -12.19
C ALA A 244 8.34 12.87 -13.25
N HIS A 245 8.33 11.53 -13.27
CA HIS A 245 9.13 10.68 -14.16
C HIS A 245 8.33 10.07 -15.32
N ALA A 246 7.05 10.41 -15.46
CA ALA A 246 6.22 9.93 -16.55
C ALA A 246 6.80 10.37 -17.91
N LYS A 247 7.22 9.40 -18.73
CA LYS A 247 7.57 9.67 -20.14
C LYS A 247 6.35 10.29 -20.82
N LYS A 248 6.54 11.40 -21.55
CA LYS A 248 5.51 11.91 -22.46
C LYS A 248 5.08 10.75 -23.36
N PRO A 249 3.77 10.51 -23.56
CA PRO A 249 3.33 9.43 -24.43
C PRO A 249 3.97 9.59 -25.80
N SER A 250 4.63 8.53 -26.27
CA SER A 250 5.14 8.46 -27.63
C SER A 250 3.96 8.65 -28.59
N PRO A 251 4.06 9.48 -29.65
CA PRO A 251 2.96 9.75 -30.55
C PRO A 251 2.42 8.51 -31.33
N GLY A 252 2.94 7.30 -31.08
CA GLY A 252 2.59 6.07 -31.79
C GLY A 252 1.44 5.23 -31.20
N ASN A 253 0.95 5.48 -29.98
CA ASN A 253 -0.07 4.61 -29.35
C ASN A 253 -1.48 5.22 -29.21
N VAL A 254 -1.77 6.32 -29.92
CA VAL A 254 -3.13 6.89 -29.98
C VAL A 254 -4.07 6.07 -30.89
N GLY A 255 -3.56 5.07 -31.61
CA GLY A 255 -4.33 4.27 -32.56
C GLY A 255 -4.90 2.97 -31.98
N ARG A 256 -5.88 3.01 -31.06
CA ARG A 256 -6.85 1.90 -30.92
C ARG A 256 -8.14 2.14 -30.10
N PHE A 257 -8.43 3.37 -29.66
CA PHE A 257 -9.71 3.72 -29.02
C PHE A 257 -10.58 4.72 -29.81
N ALA A 258 -10.24 5.02 -31.07
CA ALA A 258 -11.09 5.80 -31.97
C ALA A 258 -11.86 4.88 -32.92
N GLY A 259 -12.82 4.12 -32.39
CA GLY A 259 -13.55 3.11 -33.16
C GLY A 259 -14.97 2.82 -32.66
N LEU A 260 -15.65 3.79 -32.03
CA LEU A 260 -17.08 3.65 -31.70
C LEU A 260 -17.86 4.98 -31.78
N GLY A 261 -17.37 5.94 -32.56
CA GLY A 261 -18.00 7.26 -32.77
C GLY A 261 -18.55 7.48 -34.17
N ARG A 262 -19.20 6.47 -34.78
CA ARG A 262 -19.96 6.63 -36.04
C ARG A 262 -21.18 5.69 -36.08
N LEU A 263 -22.04 5.83 -35.10
CA LEU A 263 -23.48 5.62 -35.27
C LEU A 263 -24.15 6.84 -34.63
N PHE A 264 -25.28 7.29 -35.19
CA PHE A 264 -25.91 8.60 -35.01
C PHE A 264 -25.33 9.75 -35.84
N LYS A 265 -25.64 9.72 -37.14
CA LYS A 265 -26.23 10.91 -37.78
C LYS A 265 -27.61 10.52 -38.30
N GLY A 266 -28.66 11.08 -37.68
CA GLY A 266 -29.97 11.26 -38.32
C GLY A 266 -29.79 12.12 -39.59
N GLY A 267 -30.64 12.01 -40.60
CA GLY A 267 -32.09 12.15 -40.50
C GLY A 267 -32.43 13.63 -40.53
N THR A 268 -32.54 14.21 -41.74
CA THR A 268 -33.49 15.26 -42.20
C THR A 268 -33.07 15.75 -43.58
N ALA A 269 -33.78 15.32 -44.62
CA ALA A 269 -34.38 16.12 -45.69
C ALA A 269 -35.30 15.20 -46.47
#